data_AF-A0A7G8UTX0-F1
#
_entry.id   AF-A0A7G8UTX0-F1
#
_cell.length_a   1.000
_cell.length_b   1.000
_cell.length_c   1.000
_cell.angle_alpha   90.00
_cell.angle_beta   90.00
_cell.angle_gamma   90.00
#
_symmetry.space_group_name_H-M   'P 1'
#
loop_
_entity.id
_entity.type
_entity.pdbx_description
1 polymer ?
#
loop_
_entity_poly.entity_id
_entity_poly.type
_entity_poly.pdbx_seq_one_letter_code
_entity_poly.pdbx_strand_id
1 'polypeptide(L)'
;MTQIKIAFKNKSAGLVAGFQNTTGTYDPRNIGTVIADLLDVSGIPTGLSLEVAAPLHGTTGSTSYADADAWGYNVGAYRNAWITRSSTANGTLRISGFAAGQEGAMTVCGHTNTAARDTDYFINGGAANRYDATAKPPAEPITFLFSANASGYVDITTAYTSIYAYLNFIDFTFEESSSPSIDSVDQCKTGQTSQIVFTAEFAAIEASISDSVVIKTYPATTVDTVSVEAIIPEWIDGETAIKMGAVTLKASDGVSETAGYATILEYWDSHPDNPNIIQFSTVELTSVSADSIGVVFGFNPPLKMGTQVVFDAARFTVGSDGKTTGDYSGLTLFRFRDPDDKKARSFILDTSIGP
;
A
#
# COMPACT_ATOMS: atom_id res chain seq x y z
N MET A 1 -21.14 4.34 -4.23
CA MET A 1 -20.63 5.53 -4.96
C MET A 1 -19.84 6.34 -3.97
N THR A 2 -18.55 6.48 -4.24
CA THR A 2 -17.60 7.21 -3.40
C THR A 2 -17.35 8.56 -4.05
N GLN A 3 -17.41 9.64 -3.25
CA GLN A 3 -17.13 10.99 -3.71
C GLN A 3 -16.01 11.59 -2.88
N ILE A 4 -14.99 12.12 -3.54
CA ILE A 4 -13.88 12.81 -2.89
C ILE A 4 -13.85 14.25 -3.38
N LYS A 5 -13.73 15.17 -2.42
CA LYS A 5 -13.66 16.61 -2.67
C LYS A 5 -12.33 17.16 -2.18
N ILE A 6 -11.47 17.49 -3.13
CA ILE A 6 -10.17 18.09 -2.87
C ILE A 6 -10.29 19.57 -3.17
N ALA A 7 -10.43 20.34 -2.10
CA ALA A 7 -10.40 21.79 -2.20
C ALA A 7 -9.07 22.31 -1.69
N PHE A 8 -8.46 23.19 -2.49
CA PHE A 8 -7.15 23.73 -2.23
C PHE A 8 -7.24 25.00 -1.34
N LYS A 9 -8.04 24.96 -0.25
CA LYS A 9 -8.35 26.12 0.64
C LYS A 9 -7.27 26.42 1.68
N ASN A 10 -7.22 27.68 2.12
CA ASN A 10 -6.69 28.07 3.43
C ASN A 10 -7.85 28.03 4.45
N LYS A 11 -7.84 27.05 5.36
CA LYS A 11 -8.64 26.93 6.60
C LYS A 11 -10.10 27.43 6.54
N SER A 12 -11.05 26.52 6.30
CA SER A 12 -12.36 26.58 6.97
C SER A 12 -13.02 25.20 6.93
N ALA A 13 -13.64 24.83 8.05
CA ALA A 13 -14.20 23.52 8.37
C ALA A 13 -15.08 22.89 7.26
N GLY A 14 -15.01 21.55 7.17
CA GLY A 14 -15.86 20.75 6.28
C GLY A 14 -15.18 20.23 5.00
N LEU A 15 -13.86 20.19 4.95
CA LEU A 15 -13.10 19.64 3.83
C LEU A 15 -12.29 18.42 4.25
N VAL A 16 -12.36 17.41 3.40
CA VAL A 16 -12.06 16.02 3.70
C VAL A 16 -10.64 15.62 3.26
N ALA A 17 -9.99 16.41 2.41
CA ALA A 17 -8.55 16.35 2.19
C ALA A 17 -7.99 17.76 2.00
N GLY A 18 -7.99 18.55 3.08
CA GLY A 18 -7.35 19.86 3.08
C GLY A 18 -5.83 19.69 3.01
N PHE A 19 -5.20 20.34 2.04
CA PHE A 19 -3.74 20.46 1.96
C PHE A 19 -3.17 21.43 3.04
N GLN A 20 -3.62 21.34 4.29
CA GLN A 20 -3.13 22.15 5.42
C GLN A 20 -2.46 21.30 6.49
N ASN A 21 -1.22 21.65 6.82
CA ASN A 21 -0.59 21.30 8.10
C ASN A 21 -1.30 22.13 9.20
N THR A 22 -1.68 21.47 10.30
CA THR A 22 -2.48 21.99 11.43
C THR A 22 -1.85 23.17 12.18
N THR A 23 -0.64 23.60 11.82
CA THR A 23 0.15 24.59 12.58
C THR A 23 0.16 26.01 11.99
N GLY A 24 -0.53 26.27 10.88
CA GLY A 24 -0.57 27.62 10.29
C GLY A 24 0.76 28.09 9.69
N THR A 25 1.72 27.18 9.55
CA THR A 25 2.98 27.42 8.85
C THR A 25 2.82 26.95 7.40
N TYR A 26 3.20 27.82 6.47
CA TYR A 26 3.23 27.56 5.04
C TYR A 26 4.17 26.38 4.72
N ASP A 27 3.65 25.31 4.12
CA ASP A 27 4.44 24.16 3.65
C ASP A 27 4.40 24.12 2.11
N PRO A 28 5.45 24.60 1.40
CA PRO A 28 5.56 24.42 -0.03
C PRO A 28 5.78 22.92 -0.29
N ARG A 29 4.70 22.20 -0.57
CA ARG A 29 4.78 20.79 -0.94
C ARG A 29 5.54 20.66 -2.25
N ASN A 30 6.73 20.08 -2.17
CA ASN A 30 7.62 19.85 -3.31
C ASN A 30 7.13 18.65 -4.14
N ILE A 31 7.71 18.48 -5.33
CA ILE A 31 7.55 17.27 -6.16
C ILE A 31 7.72 16.02 -5.29
N GLY A 32 6.86 15.02 -5.49
CA GLY A 32 6.90 13.76 -4.74
C GLY A 32 6.25 13.82 -3.35
N THR A 33 5.62 14.94 -2.97
CA THR A 33 4.79 14.97 -1.76
C THR A 33 3.51 14.18 -2.01
N VAL A 34 3.23 13.21 -1.13
CA VAL A 34 2.04 12.35 -1.17
C VAL A 34 1.13 12.67 0.00
N ILE A 35 -0.15 12.88 -0.27
CA ILE A 35 -1.23 12.76 0.73
C ILE A 35 -1.71 11.33 0.65
N ALA A 36 -1.41 10.54 1.69
CA ALA A 36 -1.99 9.21 1.82
C ALA A 36 -3.44 9.31 2.32
N ASP A 37 -4.24 8.34 1.90
CA ASP A 37 -5.57 8.04 2.44
C ASP A 37 -6.54 9.22 2.42
N LEU A 38 -6.88 9.63 1.19
CA LEU A 38 -7.93 10.60 0.93
C LEU A 38 -9.23 10.08 1.54
N LEU A 39 -9.92 10.96 2.28
CA LEU A 39 -11.21 10.64 2.85
C LEU A 39 -12.32 10.92 1.81
N ASP A 40 -13.46 10.27 1.93
CA ASP A 40 -14.67 10.57 1.16
C ASP A 40 -15.50 11.70 1.81
N VAL A 41 -16.52 12.23 1.12
CA VAL A 41 -17.39 13.28 1.66
C VAL A 41 -18.10 12.93 2.98
N SER A 42 -18.13 11.64 3.35
CA SER A 42 -18.66 11.12 4.62
C SER A 42 -17.59 11.04 5.73
N GLY A 43 -16.32 11.28 5.40
CA GLY A 43 -15.18 11.18 6.30
C GLY A 43 -14.55 9.79 6.40
N ILE A 44 -14.90 8.87 5.50
CA ILE A 44 -14.40 7.49 5.46
C ILE A 44 -13.10 7.43 4.65
N PRO A 45 -12.03 6.81 5.17
CA PRO A 45 -10.82 6.45 4.42
C PRO A 45 -11.11 5.67 3.14
N THR A 46 -10.53 6.10 2.01
CA THR A 46 -10.74 5.44 0.71
C THR A 46 -9.55 4.61 0.24
N GLY A 47 -8.41 4.69 0.92
CA GLY A 47 -7.15 4.07 0.46
C GLY A 47 -6.52 4.78 -0.74
N LEU A 48 -7.15 5.82 -1.29
CA LEU A 48 -6.58 6.63 -2.38
C LEU A 48 -5.52 7.61 -1.85
N SER A 49 -4.57 7.98 -2.69
CA SER A 49 -3.55 8.98 -2.37
C SER A 49 -3.42 10.02 -3.47
N LEU A 50 -2.98 11.23 -3.12
CA LEU A 50 -2.72 12.32 -4.06
C LEU A 50 -1.26 12.76 -4.01
N GLU A 51 -0.59 12.71 -5.15
CA GLU A 51 0.82 13.08 -5.34
C GLU A 51 0.97 14.28 -6.28
N VAL A 52 1.94 15.15 -5.99
CA VAL A 52 2.46 16.13 -6.96
C VAL A 52 3.54 15.46 -7.82
N ALA A 53 3.12 14.81 -8.90
CA ALA A 53 4.01 14.06 -9.80
C ALA A 53 4.92 14.97 -10.66
N ALA A 54 4.42 16.15 -11.04
CA ALA A 54 5.22 17.18 -11.70
C ALA A 54 4.76 18.59 -11.26
N PRO A 55 5.68 19.52 -10.95
CA PRO A 55 5.31 20.86 -10.50
C PRO A 55 5.00 21.79 -11.68
N LEU A 56 4.25 22.86 -11.42
CA LEU A 56 3.88 23.88 -12.43
C LEU A 56 4.95 24.93 -12.75
N HIS A 57 6.11 24.89 -12.08
CA HIS A 57 7.22 25.85 -12.17
C HIS A 57 6.95 27.32 -11.74
N GLY A 58 7.77 27.77 -10.78
CA GLY A 58 8.01 29.19 -10.44
C GLY A 58 8.65 29.34 -9.04
N THR A 59 9.89 29.83 -8.96
CA THR A 59 10.64 30.01 -7.69
C THR A 59 10.16 31.19 -6.83
N THR A 60 9.11 31.90 -7.25
CA THR A 60 8.56 33.07 -6.55
C THR A 60 7.04 33.01 -6.49
N GLY A 61 6.49 33.01 -5.27
CA GLY A 61 5.06 32.91 -5.07
C GLY A 61 4.26 34.10 -5.60
N SER A 62 3.01 33.90 -5.98
CA SER A 62 2.13 35.00 -6.40
C SER A 62 1.61 35.81 -5.21
N THR A 63 1.52 37.13 -5.39
CA THR A 63 0.85 38.06 -4.47
C THR A 63 -0.62 38.30 -4.83
N SER A 64 -1.05 37.89 -6.03
CA SER A 64 -2.42 38.08 -6.52
C SER A 64 -3.30 36.89 -6.16
N TYR A 65 -4.51 37.18 -5.68
CA TYR A 65 -5.54 36.21 -5.31
C TYR A 65 -6.78 36.41 -6.18
N ALA A 66 -7.51 35.32 -6.43
CA ALA A 66 -8.84 35.38 -7.03
C ALA A 66 -9.86 35.27 -5.89
N ASP A 67 -10.77 36.25 -5.79
CA ASP A 67 -11.64 36.39 -4.62
C ASP A 67 -12.77 35.36 -4.54
N ALA A 68 -13.19 34.80 -5.69
CA ALA A 68 -14.12 33.67 -5.81
C ALA A 68 -14.21 33.25 -7.28
N ASP A 69 -14.52 31.98 -7.55
CA ASP A 69 -15.15 31.66 -8.83
C ASP A 69 -16.67 31.85 -8.74
N ALA A 70 -17.32 32.04 -9.89
CA ALA A 70 -18.76 32.28 -9.94
C ALA A 70 -19.61 31.05 -9.59
N TRP A 71 -18.99 29.90 -9.35
CA TRP A 71 -19.64 28.62 -9.05
C TRP A 71 -19.61 28.28 -7.56
N GLY A 72 -19.15 29.23 -6.73
CA GLY A 72 -19.18 29.09 -5.27
C GLY A 72 -18.05 28.22 -4.71
N TYR A 73 -17.02 27.91 -5.50
CA TYR A 73 -15.82 27.27 -4.97
C TYR A 73 -14.91 28.35 -4.38
N ASN A 74 -14.67 28.28 -3.06
CA ASN A 74 -13.73 29.19 -2.41
C ASN A 74 -12.32 28.88 -2.91
N VAL A 75 -11.69 29.87 -3.54
CA VAL A 75 -10.30 29.83 -3.98
C VAL A 75 -9.39 29.69 -2.77
N GLY A 76 -8.29 28.93 -2.90
CA GLY A 76 -7.23 28.97 -1.90
C GLY A 76 -5.84 29.20 -2.48
N ALA A 77 -4.93 29.57 -1.60
CA ALA A 77 -3.68 30.22 -1.95
C ALA A 77 -2.51 29.21 -1.96
N TYR A 78 -2.43 28.32 -2.96
CA TYR A 78 -1.16 27.66 -3.26
C TYR A 78 -0.24 28.63 -3.98
N ARG A 79 0.52 29.38 -3.18
CA ARG A 79 1.41 30.41 -3.72
C ARG A 79 2.63 29.87 -4.46
N ASN A 80 3.11 28.62 -4.24
CA ASN A 80 4.39 28.16 -4.84
C ASN A 80 4.38 26.78 -5.55
N ALA A 81 3.47 25.85 -5.25
CA ALA A 81 3.54 24.49 -5.83
C ALA A 81 2.63 24.30 -7.06
N TRP A 82 1.46 24.95 -7.07
CA TRP A 82 0.43 24.82 -8.10
C TRP A 82 0.05 26.17 -8.71
N ILE A 83 1.07 26.91 -9.11
CA ILE A 83 0.94 28.14 -9.88
C ILE A 83 2.00 28.13 -10.97
N THR A 84 1.66 28.67 -12.13
CA THR A 84 2.66 29.02 -13.15
C THR A 84 2.77 30.54 -13.32
N ARG A 85 4.00 31.01 -13.52
CA ARG A 85 4.31 32.36 -14.05
C ARG A 85 4.76 32.31 -15.51
N SER A 86 4.62 31.16 -16.16
CA SER A 86 4.93 30.91 -17.55
C SER A 86 3.65 30.59 -18.32
N SER A 87 3.54 31.10 -19.55
CA SER A 87 2.45 30.82 -20.48
C SER A 87 2.56 29.45 -21.17
N THR A 88 3.53 28.62 -20.79
CA THR A 88 3.79 27.30 -21.39
C THR A 88 4.19 26.22 -20.37
N ALA A 89 3.79 26.36 -19.10
CA ALA A 89 4.13 25.36 -18.09
C ALA A 89 3.01 24.33 -17.93
N ASN A 90 3.44 23.08 -17.72
CA ASN A 90 2.58 21.97 -17.37
C ASN A 90 2.87 21.53 -15.93
N GLY A 91 1.87 21.04 -15.22
CA GLY A 91 2.06 20.28 -13.99
C GLY A 91 1.12 19.10 -13.95
N THR A 92 1.47 18.11 -13.12
CA THR A 92 0.75 16.85 -13.03
C THR A 92 0.48 16.49 -11.57
N LEU A 93 -0.81 16.31 -11.25
CA LEU A 93 -1.26 15.62 -10.05
C LEU A 93 -1.52 14.17 -10.39
N ARG A 94 -1.21 13.27 -9.47
CA ARG A 94 -1.50 11.85 -9.59
C ARG A 94 -2.39 11.41 -8.45
N ILE A 95 -3.51 10.77 -8.76
CA ILE A 95 -4.34 10.08 -7.76
C ILE A 95 -4.11 8.59 -7.93
N SER A 96 -3.58 7.94 -6.90
CA SER A 96 -3.25 6.50 -6.90
C SER A 96 -4.12 5.73 -5.91
N GLY A 97 -4.25 4.41 -6.12
CA GLY A 97 -4.99 3.50 -5.24
C GLY A 97 -6.31 3.02 -5.82
N PHE A 98 -6.64 3.42 -7.05
CA PHE A 98 -7.77 2.87 -7.78
C PHE A 98 -7.50 1.43 -8.20
N ALA A 99 -8.55 0.63 -8.38
CA ALA A 99 -8.43 -0.61 -9.11
C ALA A 99 -8.06 -0.33 -10.57
N ALA A 100 -7.29 -1.22 -11.20
CA ALA A 100 -6.95 -1.08 -12.61
C ALA A 100 -8.23 -1.04 -13.47
N GLY A 101 -8.33 -0.06 -14.37
CA GLY A 101 -9.50 0.14 -15.22
C GLY A 101 -10.69 0.82 -14.53
N GLN A 102 -10.62 1.12 -13.23
CA GLN A 102 -11.72 1.72 -12.49
C GLN A 102 -12.16 3.04 -13.12
N GLU A 103 -13.44 3.09 -13.46
CA GLU A 103 -14.03 4.24 -14.12
C GLU A 103 -14.66 5.21 -13.12
N GLY A 104 -14.68 6.48 -13.49
CA GLY A 104 -15.36 7.50 -12.71
C GLY A 104 -15.49 8.80 -13.48
N ALA A 105 -16.02 9.80 -12.79
CA ALA A 105 -16.13 11.16 -13.27
C ALA A 105 -15.32 12.08 -12.37
N MET A 106 -14.53 12.97 -12.96
CA MET A 106 -13.73 13.96 -12.28
C MET A 106 -14.12 15.35 -12.75
N THR A 107 -14.48 16.22 -11.84
CA THR A 107 -14.76 17.62 -12.12
C THR A 107 -13.58 18.47 -11.64
N VAL A 108 -13.02 19.27 -12.53
CA VAL A 108 -11.95 20.22 -12.18
C VAL A 108 -12.37 21.64 -12.49
N CYS A 109 -11.90 22.57 -11.66
CA CYS A 109 -11.99 23.99 -11.95
C CYS A 109 -10.68 24.70 -11.60
N GLY A 110 -10.39 25.73 -12.38
CA GLY A 110 -9.21 26.56 -12.19
C GLY A 110 -9.53 28.02 -12.37
N HIS A 111 -8.52 28.86 -12.17
CA HIS A 111 -8.67 30.30 -12.35
C HIS A 111 -7.41 30.90 -12.95
N THR A 112 -7.57 31.95 -13.75
CA THR A 112 -6.45 32.75 -14.26
C THR A 112 -6.71 34.24 -13.97
N ASN A 113 -5.72 34.95 -13.43
CA ASN A 113 -5.88 36.37 -13.06
C ASN A 113 -5.89 37.33 -14.26
N THR A 114 -5.82 36.82 -15.50
CA THR A 114 -5.80 37.64 -16.71
C THR A 114 -7.08 37.44 -17.49
N ALA A 115 -7.77 38.54 -17.84
CA ALA A 115 -9.07 38.56 -18.51
C ALA A 115 -9.09 38.00 -19.96
N ALA A 116 -8.08 37.23 -20.38
CA ALA A 116 -7.86 36.91 -21.78
C ALA A 116 -7.86 35.42 -22.16
N ARG A 117 -7.55 34.44 -21.28
CA ARG A 117 -7.35 33.03 -21.69
C ARG A 117 -7.56 31.94 -20.62
N ASP A 118 -7.79 30.73 -21.14
CA ASP A 118 -8.30 29.50 -20.50
C ASP A 118 -7.24 28.57 -19.89
N THR A 119 -7.68 27.59 -19.08
CA THR A 119 -6.88 26.44 -18.60
C THR A 119 -7.28 25.17 -19.34
N ASP A 120 -6.32 24.45 -19.91
CA ASP A 120 -6.57 23.16 -20.54
C ASP A 120 -6.20 22.02 -19.56
N TYR A 121 -7.10 21.06 -19.39
CA TYR A 121 -6.89 19.87 -18.56
C TYR A 121 -6.83 18.61 -19.41
N PHE A 122 -5.94 17.71 -19.01
CA PHE A 122 -5.70 16.42 -19.65
C PHE A 122 -5.77 15.35 -18.58
N ILE A 123 -6.62 14.34 -18.79
CA ILE A 123 -6.70 13.16 -17.92
C ILE A 123 -5.99 12.01 -18.61
N ASN A 124 -4.98 11.42 -17.97
CA ASN A 124 -4.16 10.33 -18.51
C ASN A 124 -3.60 10.62 -19.93
N GLY A 125 -3.28 11.88 -20.22
CA GLY A 125 -2.78 12.30 -21.55
C GLY A 125 -3.84 12.31 -22.66
N GLY A 126 -5.13 12.20 -22.32
CA GLY A 126 -6.25 12.30 -23.26
C GLY A 126 -6.46 13.70 -23.85
N ALA A 127 -7.55 13.89 -24.58
CA ALA A 127 -7.87 15.17 -25.22
C ALA A 127 -8.02 16.31 -24.20
N ALA A 128 -7.51 17.48 -24.54
CA ALA A 128 -7.65 18.69 -23.74
C ALA A 128 -9.13 19.10 -23.62
N ASN A 129 -9.61 19.34 -22.41
CA ASN A 129 -10.83 20.15 -22.24
C ASN A 129 -10.49 21.47 -21.55
N ARG A 130 -11.13 22.50 -22.07
CA ARG A 130 -10.79 23.89 -21.82
C ARG A 130 -11.76 24.53 -20.85
N TYR A 131 -11.24 25.02 -19.72
CA TYR A 131 -12.00 25.81 -18.75
C TYR A 131 -11.81 27.32 -19.01
N ASP A 132 -12.88 27.96 -19.48
CA ASP A 132 -12.93 29.40 -19.75
C ASP A 132 -13.39 30.17 -18.52
N ALA A 133 -12.44 30.80 -17.84
CA ALA A 133 -12.66 31.66 -16.68
C ALA A 133 -12.96 33.12 -17.04
N THR A 134 -12.90 33.49 -18.33
CA THR A 134 -12.99 34.87 -18.83
C THR A 134 -14.37 35.24 -19.36
N ALA A 135 -15.15 34.26 -19.84
CA ALA A 135 -16.56 34.43 -20.10
C ALA A 135 -17.29 34.85 -18.81
N LYS A 136 -18.22 35.81 -18.88
CA LYS A 136 -19.14 36.12 -17.77
C LYS A 136 -20.56 35.72 -18.18
N PRO A 137 -21.21 34.79 -17.45
CA PRO A 137 -20.68 34.03 -16.31
C PRO A 137 -19.53 33.07 -16.74
N PRO A 138 -18.57 32.75 -15.84
CA PRO A 138 -17.54 31.74 -16.09
C PRO A 138 -18.15 30.44 -16.59
N ALA A 139 -17.44 29.70 -17.44
CA ALA A 139 -17.89 28.40 -17.90
C ALA A 139 -18.15 27.46 -16.71
N GLU A 140 -19.15 26.57 -16.85
CA GLU A 140 -19.42 25.51 -15.88
C GLU A 140 -18.15 24.67 -15.62
N PRO A 141 -17.93 24.17 -14.39
CA PRO A 141 -16.87 23.21 -14.12
C PRO A 141 -16.91 22.05 -15.10
N ILE A 142 -15.74 21.61 -15.56
CA ILE A 142 -15.66 20.57 -16.58
C ILE A 142 -15.57 19.23 -15.89
N THR A 143 -16.47 18.34 -16.28
CA THR A 143 -16.45 16.94 -15.85
C THR A 143 -15.85 16.07 -16.95
N PHE A 144 -14.86 15.27 -16.56
CA PHE A 144 -14.15 14.30 -17.38
C PHE A 144 -14.55 12.91 -16.93
N LEU A 145 -14.80 12.01 -17.85
CA LEU A 145 -14.75 10.59 -17.52
C LEU A 145 -13.28 10.17 -17.47
N PHE A 146 -12.94 9.34 -16.48
CA PHE A 146 -11.61 8.75 -16.35
C PHE A 146 -11.72 7.24 -16.23
N SER A 147 -10.64 6.56 -16.59
CA SER A 147 -10.38 5.17 -16.24
C SER A 147 -8.97 5.08 -15.67
N ALA A 148 -8.81 4.49 -14.48
CA ALA A 148 -7.51 4.28 -13.88
C ALA A 148 -6.66 3.34 -14.75
N ASN A 149 -5.37 3.63 -14.90
CA ASN A 149 -4.50 2.81 -15.72
C ASN A 149 -4.20 1.44 -15.07
N ALA A 150 -3.39 0.61 -15.75
CA ALA A 150 -2.99 -0.71 -15.27
C ALA A 150 -2.24 -0.71 -13.92
N SER A 151 -1.71 0.44 -13.48
CA SER A 151 -1.03 0.61 -12.20
C SER A 151 -1.94 1.24 -11.13
N GLY A 152 -3.24 1.39 -11.40
CA GLY A 152 -4.21 1.87 -10.41
C GLY A 152 -4.12 3.37 -10.12
N TYR A 153 -3.68 4.19 -11.08
CA TYR A 153 -3.64 5.64 -10.92
C TYR A 153 -4.25 6.42 -12.10
N VAL A 154 -4.59 7.68 -11.81
CA VAL A 154 -5.08 8.69 -12.76
C VAL A 154 -4.20 9.93 -12.65
N ASP A 155 -3.63 10.36 -13.77
CA ASP A 155 -2.87 11.60 -13.87
C ASP A 155 -3.75 12.74 -14.40
N ILE A 156 -3.72 13.87 -13.69
CA ILE A 156 -4.36 15.12 -14.05
C ILE A 156 -3.25 16.07 -14.44
N THR A 157 -3.10 16.31 -15.73
CA THR A 157 -2.14 17.28 -16.25
C THR A 157 -2.85 18.57 -16.60
N THR A 158 -2.31 19.69 -16.11
CA THR A 158 -2.79 21.04 -16.42
C THR A 158 -1.81 21.68 -17.37
N ALA A 159 -2.28 22.20 -18.51
CA ALA A 159 -1.50 23.10 -19.36
C ALA A 159 -2.08 24.50 -19.27
N TYR A 160 -1.30 25.43 -18.76
CA TYR A 160 -1.73 26.82 -18.65
C TYR A 160 -1.15 27.64 -19.79
N THR A 161 -2.01 28.42 -20.41
CA THR A 161 -1.65 29.32 -21.51
C THR A 161 -1.40 30.76 -21.03
N SER A 162 -1.44 31.01 -19.71
CA SER A 162 -1.28 32.32 -19.10
C SER A 162 -0.53 32.29 -17.76
N ILE A 163 -0.08 33.46 -17.33
CA ILE A 163 0.58 33.69 -16.04
C ILE A 163 -0.47 33.86 -14.92
N TYR A 164 -0.13 33.44 -13.70
CA TYR A 164 -1.03 33.50 -12.53
C TYR A 164 -2.28 32.64 -12.70
N ALA A 165 -2.07 31.39 -13.10
CA ALA A 165 -3.11 30.40 -13.20
C ALA A 165 -3.03 29.36 -12.07
N TYR A 166 -4.19 28.86 -11.63
CA TYR A 166 -4.36 28.01 -10.46
C TYR A 166 -5.36 26.88 -10.72
N LEU A 167 -5.18 25.76 -10.00
CA LEU A 167 -6.18 24.70 -9.83
C LEU A 167 -6.86 24.93 -8.48
N ASN A 168 -8.18 25.13 -8.48
CA ASN A 168 -8.92 25.51 -7.27
C ASN A 168 -9.52 24.29 -6.57
N PHE A 169 -9.97 23.32 -7.35
CA PHE A 169 -10.75 22.21 -6.84
C PHE A 169 -10.73 21.03 -7.80
N ILE A 170 -10.71 19.83 -7.21
CA ILE A 170 -11.00 18.56 -7.87
C ILE A 170 -12.14 17.91 -7.09
N ASP A 171 -13.27 17.66 -7.75
CA ASP A 171 -14.27 16.68 -7.34
C ASP A 171 -14.00 15.41 -8.13
N PHE A 172 -14.15 14.26 -7.53
CA PHE A 172 -14.34 13.06 -8.31
C PHE A 172 -15.29 12.10 -7.63
N THR A 173 -16.16 11.53 -8.46
CA THR A 173 -17.13 10.52 -8.10
C THR A 173 -16.79 9.27 -8.87
N PHE A 174 -16.68 8.16 -8.17
CA PHE A 174 -16.49 6.86 -8.78
C PHE A 174 -17.41 5.87 -8.08
N GLU A 175 -17.80 4.83 -8.80
CA GLU A 175 -18.23 3.65 -8.08
C GLU A 175 -16.96 3.05 -7.51
N GLU A 176 -16.94 2.87 -6.18
CA GLU A 176 -15.96 2.00 -5.57
C GLU A 176 -16.00 0.73 -6.39
N SER A 177 -14.88 0.41 -7.06
CA SER A 177 -14.71 -0.91 -7.59
C SER A 177 -15.03 -1.80 -6.41
N SER A 178 -16.05 -2.64 -6.54
CA SER A 178 -16.25 -3.77 -5.64
C SER A 178 -15.13 -4.78 -5.91
N SER A 179 -13.90 -4.29 -5.95
CA SER A 179 -12.71 -5.08 -6.01
C SER A 179 -12.81 -5.99 -4.80
N PRO A 180 -12.81 -7.29 -5.06
CA PRO A 180 -12.97 -8.25 -4.00
C PRO A 180 -11.88 -7.97 -2.95
N SER A 181 -12.25 -7.92 -1.69
CA SER A 181 -11.29 -7.73 -0.60
C SER A 181 -11.45 -8.87 0.38
N ILE A 182 -10.34 -9.29 0.99
CA ILE A 182 -10.38 -10.29 2.05
C ILE A 182 -10.95 -9.61 3.28
N ASP A 183 -12.10 -10.07 3.74
CA ASP A 183 -12.79 -9.62 4.95
C ASP A 183 -12.15 -10.24 6.20
N SER A 184 -11.89 -11.55 6.15
CA SER A 184 -11.27 -12.27 7.24
C SER A 184 -10.51 -13.52 6.77
N VAL A 185 -9.60 -13.97 7.63
CA VAL A 185 -8.90 -15.24 7.49
C VAL A 185 -8.93 -15.90 8.87
N ASP A 186 -9.41 -17.15 8.93
CA ASP A 186 -9.64 -17.87 10.19
C ASP A 186 -8.33 -18.20 10.94
N GLN A 187 -7.32 -18.67 10.21
CA GLN A 187 -5.97 -18.97 10.66
C GLN A 187 -4.96 -18.71 9.54
N CYS A 188 -3.69 -18.52 9.87
CA CYS A 188 -2.64 -18.41 8.87
C CYS A 188 -1.41 -19.17 9.36
N LYS A 189 -1.39 -20.47 9.07
CA LYS A 189 -0.41 -21.43 9.60
C LYS A 189 0.16 -22.29 8.48
N THR A 190 1.48 -22.45 8.43
CA THR A 190 2.15 -23.27 7.40
C THR A 190 1.61 -24.70 7.36
N GLY A 191 1.32 -25.23 6.17
CA GLY A 191 0.82 -26.60 6.00
C GLY A 191 -0.61 -26.84 6.51
N GLN A 192 -1.34 -25.78 6.89
CA GLN A 192 -2.73 -25.87 7.30
C GLN A 192 -3.64 -25.21 6.27
N THR A 193 -4.85 -25.76 6.16
CA THR A 193 -5.92 -25.14 5.38
C THR A 193 -6.46 -23.93 6.14
N SER A 194 -6.45 -22.78 5.47
CA SER A 194 -7.02 -21.54 5.97
C SER A 194 -8.27 -21.19 5.16
N GLN A 195 -9.35 -20.79 5.82
CA GLN A 195 -10.53 -20.21 5.19
C GLN A 195 -10.32 -18.72 5.00
N ILE A 196 -10.40 -18.26 3.75
CA ILE A 196 -10.30 -16.85 3.35
C ILE A 196 -11.70 -16.40 2.93
N VAL A 197 -12.25 -15.41 3.62
CA VAL A 197 -13.60 -14.86 3.37
C VAL A 197 -13.48 -13.52 2.67
N PHE A 198 -14.35 -13.26 1.69
CA PHE A 198 -14.35 -12.04 0.89
C PHE A 198 -15.54 -11.14 1.20
N THR A 199 -15.35 -9.83 1.03
CA THR A 199 -16.42 -8.82 1.23
C THR A 199 -17.51 -8.86 0.16
N ALA A 200 -17.28 -9.53 -0.96
CA ALA A 200 -18.20 -9.66 -2.09
C ALA A 200 -18.00 -11.02 -2.78
N GLU A 201 -18.90 -11.37 -3.71
CA GLU A 201 -18.76 -12.56 -4.53
C GLU A 201 -17.47 -12.49 -5.37
N PHE A 202 -16.51 -13.36 -5.03
CA PHE A 202 -15.22 -13.54 -5.64
C PHE A 202 -14.82 -15.02 -5.68
N ALA A 203 -14.72 -15.56 -6.90
CA ALA A 203 -14.29 -16.93 -7.12
C ALA A 203 -12.76 -17.00 -7.26
N ALA A 204 -12.05 -16.85 -6.14
CA ALA A 204 -10.60 -17.01 -6.12
C ALA A 204 -10.19 -18.43 -6.56
N ILE A 205 -9.19 -18.53 -7.43
CA ILE A 205 -8.57 -19.80 -7.86
C ILE A 205 -7.20 -20.01 -7.23
N GLU A 206 -6.58 -18.93 -6.74
CA GLU A 206 -5.30 -18.97 -6.04
C GLU A 206 -5.26 -17.93 -4.92
N ALA A 207 -4.42 -18.20 -3.93
CA ALA A 207 -4.03 -17.26 -2.91
C ALA A 207 -2.51 -17.08 -2.94
N SER A 208 -2.04 -15.94 -2.46
CA SER A 208 -0.62 -15.68 -2.29
C SER A 208 -0.33 -15.09 -0.93
N ILE A 209 0.84 -15.43 -0.40
CA ILE A 209 1.35 -14.95 0.87
C ILE A 209 2.73 -14.33 0.63
N SER A 210 2.97 -13.16 1.23
CA SER A 210 4.19 -12.38 1.02
C SER A 210 4.73 -11.81 2.34
N ASP A 211 6.05 -11.88 2.52
CA ASP A 211 6.77 -11.14 3.57
C ASP A 211 7.43 -9.85 3.03
N SER A 212 6.94 -9.34 1.90
CA SER A 212 7.51 -8.25 1.09
C SER A 212 8.79 -8.60 0.30
N VAL A 213 9.42 -9.75 0.55
CA VAL A 213 10.65 -10.17 -0.13
C VAL A 213 10.44 -11.46 -0.92
N VAL A 214 9.77 -12.42 -0.33
CA VAL A 214 9.37 -13.69 -0.95
C VAL A 214 7.85 -13.69 -1.05
N ILE A 215 7.36 -14.16 -2.19
CA ILE A 215 5.95 -14.39 -2.45
C ILE A 215 5.80 -15.88 -2.76
N LYS A 216 4.84 -16.54 -2.12
CA LYS A 216 4.40 -17.88 -2.51
C LYS A 216 2.94 -17.83 -2.94
N THR A 217 2.66 -18.38 -4.12
CA THR A 217 1.31 -18.60 -4.63
C THR A 217 0.91 -20.06 -4.44
N TYR A 218 -0.38 -20.30 -4.21
CA TYR A 218 -0.91 -21.62 -3.95
C TYR A 218 -2.37 -21.70 -4.39
N PRO A 219 -2.84 -22.87 -4.84
CA PRO A 219 -4.20 -23.02 -5.31
C PRO A 219 -5.19 -22.80 -4.16
N ALA A 220 -6.28 -22.10 -4.47
CA ALA A 220 -7.46 -22.02 -3.62
C ALA A 220 -8.42 -23.14 -4.04
N THR A 221 -8.97 -23.82 -3.04
CA THR A 221 -10.04 -24.81 -3.20
C THR A 221 -11.36 -24.12 -2.91
N THR A 222 -12.32 -24.26 -3.82
CA THR A 222 -13.59 -23.54 -3.75
C THR A 222 -14.43 -24.01 -2.55
N VAL A 223 -14.89 -23.07 -1.72
CA VAL A 223 -15.92 -23.33 -0.70
C VAL A 223 -17.25 -22.70 -1.13
N ASP A 224 -17.21 -21.52 -1.72
CA ASP A 224 -18.25 -20.90 -2.56
C ASP A 224 -17.66 -19.64 -3.23
N THR A 225 -18.50 -18.67 -3.63
CA THR A 225 -18.04 -17.39 -4.17
C THR A 225 -17.74 -16.36 -3.08
N VAL A 226 -18.01 -16.60 -1.80
CA VAL A 226 -17.70 -15.63 -0.72
C VAL A 226 -16.59 -16.14 0.18
N SER A 227 -16.15 -17.38 -0.01
CA SER A 227 -15.10 -18.00 0.75
C SER A 227 -14.35 -19.07 -0.05
N VAL A 228 -13.06 -19.20 0.21
CA VAL A 228 -12.23 -20.29 -0.30
C VAL A 228 -11.38 -20.89 0.81
N GLU A 229 -11.02 -22.14 0.65
CA GLU A 229 -10.02 -22.81 1.48
C GLU A 229 -8.68 -22.85 0.74
N ALA A 230 -7.59 -22.52 1.41
CA ALA A 230 -6.27 -22.56 0.78
C ALA A 230 -5.24 -23.10 1.77
N ILE A 231 -4.43 -24.07 1.33
CA ILE A 231 -3.37 -24.66 2.15
C ILE A 231 -2.17 -23.72 2.11
N ILE A 232 -1.87 -23.07 3.23
CA ILE A 232 -0.71 -22.19 3.31
C ILE A 232 0.56 -23.02 3.06
N PRO A 233 1.49 -22.58 2.20
CA PRO A 233 2.66 -23.36 1.85
C PRO A 233 3.48 -23.78 3.08
N GLU A 234 3.89 -25.04 3.08
CA GLU A 234 4.81 -25.54 4.09
C GLU A 234 6.20 -24.91 3.94
N TRP A 235 6.93 -25.00 5.05
CA TRP A 235 8.34 -24.69 5.09
C TRP A 235 9.13 -25.94 4.69
N ILE A 236 9.59 -26.00 3.43
CA ILE A 236 10.32 -27.14 2.86
C ILE A 236 11.82 -26.86 2.82
N ASP A 237 12.64 -27.76 3.35
CA ASP A 237 14.10 -27.67 3.37
C ASP A 237 14.70 -27.42 1.96
N GLY A 238 15.59 -26.42 1.86
CA GLY A 238 16.26 -26.06 0.60
C GLY A 238 15.45 -25.16 -0.35
N GLU A 239 14.16 -24.95 -0.08
CA GLU A 239 13.30 -24.03 -0.84
C GLU A 239 13.25 -22.64 -0.24
N THR A 240 12.86 -21.64 -1.04
CA THR A 240 12.58 -20.30 -0.52
C THR A 240 11.45 -20.37 0.50
N ALA A 241 11.62 -19.67 1.62
CA ALA A 241 10.64 -19.61 2.71
C ALA A 241 10.14 -18.18 2.90
N ILE A 242 8.87 -18.08 3.30
CA ILE A 242 8.27 -16.84 3.79
C ILE A 242 8.71 -16.66 5.24
N LYS A 243 9.06 -15.44 5.64
CA LYS A 243 9.36 -15.12 7.03
C LYS A 243 8.09 -15.30 7.88
N MET A 244 8.19 -15.99 9.02
CA MET A 244 7.09 -16.05 10.00
C MET A 244 6.88 -14.69 10.65
N GLY A 245 5.65 -14.41 11.10
CA GLY A 245 5.25 -13.10 11.62
C GLY A 245 4.40 -12.33 10.61
N ALA A 246 4.57 -11.00 10.57
CA ALA A 246 3.75 -10.14 9.71
C ALA A 246 3.94 -10.47 8.21
N VAL A 247 2.82 -10.76 7.55
CA VAL A 247 2.73 -11.09 6.12
C VAL A 247 1.53 -10.38 5.49
N THR A 248 1.51 -10.35 4.16
CA THR A 248 0.35 -9.91 3.37
C THR A 248 -0.20 -11.09 2.58
N LEU A 249 -1.50 -11.32 2.70
CA LEU A 249 -2.27 -12.25 1.90
C LEU A 249 -2.97 -11.52 0.75
N LYS A 250 -3.10 -12.20 -0.39
CA LYS A 250 -3.97 -11.81 -1.50
C LYS A 250 -4.65 -13.04 -2.07
N ALA A 251 -5.78 -12.84 -2.74
CA ALA A 251 -6.41 -13.86 -3.55
C ALA A 251 -6.60 -13.37 -4.99
N SER A 252 -6.63 -14.29 -5.95
CA SER A 252 -6.73 -14.00 -7.38
C SER A 252 -7.68 -14.99 -8.06
N ASP A 253 -8.47 -14.51 -9.01
CA ASP A 253 -9.28 -15.34 -9.93
C ASP A 253 -8.55 -15.62 -11.26
N GLY A 254 -7.28 -15.22 -11.36
CA GLY A 254 -6.45 -15.30 -12.57
C GLY A 254 -6.48 -14.04 -13.44
N VAL A 255 -7.36 -13.07 -13.14
CA VAL A 255 -7.48 -11.79 -13.85
C VAL A 255 -7.40 -10.62 -12.87
N SER A 256 -8.12 -10.69 -11.77
CA SER A 256 -8.22 -9.68 -10.72
C SER A 256 -7.60 -10.19 -9.43
N GLU A 257 -6.92 -9.31 -8.69
CA GLU A 257 -6.43 -9.58 -7.34
C GLU A 257 -7.26 -8.81 -6.31
N THR A 258 -7.40 -9.40 -5.12
CA THR A 258 -7.84 -8.65 -3.95
C THR A 258 -6.80 -7.63 -3.51
N ALA A 259 -7.25 -6.62 -2.76
CA ALA A 259 -6.33 -5.81 -1.96
C ALA A 259 -5.51 -6.71 -1.00
N GLY A 260 -4.33 -6.22 -0.59
CA GLY A 260 -3.48 -6.94 0.36
C GLY A 260 -4.07 -6.94 1.77
N TYR A 261 -4.19 -8.13 2.37
CA TYR A 261 -4.68 -8.34 3.73
C TYR A 261 -3.52 -8.64 4.67
N ALA A 262 -3.28 -7.77 5.64
CA ALA A 262 -2.21 -7.96 6.63
C ALA A 262 -2.61 -9.01 7.68
N THR A 263 -1.76 -10.00 7.92
CA THR A 263 -1.97 -11.02 8.94
C THR A 263 -0.65 -11.51 9.54
N ILE A 264 -0.71 -12.43 10.51
CA ILE A 264 0.45 -13.08 11.11
C ILE A 264 0.53 -14.53 10.63
N LEU A 265 1.59 -14.86 9.91
CA LEU A 265 1.94 -16.23 9.58
C LEU A 265 2.60 -16.90 10.78
N GLU A 266 1.92 -17.88 11.33
CA GLU A 266 2.43 -18.75 12.38
C GLU A 266 3.04 -20.01 11.77
N TYR A 267 4.07 -20.50 12.45
CA TYR A 267 4.66 -21.76 12.07
C TYR A 267 3.86 -22.92 12.69
N TRP A 268 3.57 -23.93 11.89
CA TRP A 268 2.86 -25.11 12.32
C TRP A 268 3.54 -26.38 11.82
N ASP A 269 3.85 -27.27 12.76
CA ASP A 269 4.41 -28.58 12.47
C ASP A 269 4.14 -29.52 13.66
N SER A 270 4.20 -30.82 13.39
CA SER A 270 4.27 -31.85 14.42
C SER A 270 5.70 -31.99 14.94
N HIS A 271 5.84 -32.52 16.16
CA HIS A 271 7.16 -32.79 16.71
C HIS A 271 7.48 -34.29 16.59
N PRO A 272 8.73 -34.68 16.27
CA PRO A 272 9.11 -36.09 16.15
C PRO A 272 8.71 -36.97 17.36
N ASP A 273 8.90 -36.44 18.57
CA ASP A 273 8.55 -37.12 19.82
C ASP A 273 7.09 -36.92 20.29
N ASN A 274 6.35 -35.97 19.72
CA ASN A 274 5.00 -35.64 20.17
C ASN A 274 4.09 -35.40 18.96
N PRO A 275 3.14 -36.32 18.69
CA PRO A 275 2.19 -36.13 17.60
C PRO A 275 1.20 -34.99 17.88
N ASN A 276 1.13 -34.50 19.13
CA ASN A 276 0.38 -33.30 19.45
C ASN A 276 1.18 -32.06 19.06
N ILE A 277 0.44 -31.12 18.50
CA ILE A 277 0.89 -29.81 18.04
C ILE A 277 1.71 -29.07 19.09
N ILE A 278 2.84 -28.52 18.66
CA ILE A 278 3.71 -27.71 19.52
C ILE A 278 3.66 -26.25 19.08
N GLN A 279 3.72 -25.34 20.05
CA GLN A 279 3.91 -23.92 19.80
C GLN A 279 5.37 -23.62 19.46
N PHE A 280 5.65 -23.45 18.17
CA PHE A 280 6.93 -22.93 17.72
C PHE A 280 6.98 -21.41 17.92
N SER A 281 8.14 -20.92 18.35
CA SER A 281 8.44 -19.49 18.40
C SER A 281 9.47 -19.14 17.34
N THR A 282 9.54 -17.84 17.03
CA THR A 282 10.48 -17.34 16.03
C THR A 282 11.26 -16.15 16.56
N VAL A 283 12.53 -16.04 16.14
CA VAL A 283 13.40 -14.92 16.46
C VAL A 283 14.22 -14.55 15.23
N GLU A 284 14.40 -13.25 14.99
CA GLU A 284 15.39 -12.77 14.03
C GLU A 284 16.67 -12.40 14.77
N LEU A 285 17.80 -12.94 14.30
CA LEU A 285 19.09 -12.71 14.93
C LEU A 285 19.57 -11.28 14.66
N THR A 286 19.88 -10.53 15.71
CA THR A 286 20.50 -9.20 15.64
C THR A 286 22.01 -9.27 15.77
N SER A 287 22.54 -10.40 16.24
CA SER A 287 23.96 -10.71 16.30
C SER A 287 24.17 -12.22 16.25
N VAL A 288 25.40 -12.67 15.99
CA VAL A 288 25.78 -14.09 16.09
C VAL A 288 27.08 -14.18 16.86
N SER A 289 27.05 -14.90 17.99
CA SER A 289 28.22 -15.14 18.84
C SER A 289 28.93 -16.44 18.49
N ALA A 290 30.18 -16.59 18.95
CA ALA A 290 30.96 -17.83 18.80
C ALA A 290 30.31 -19.02 19.54
N ASP A 291 29.47 -18.76 20.54
CA ASP A 291 28.73 -19.78 21.29
C ASP A 291 27.27 -19.93 20.81
N SER A 292 26.92 -19.36 19.65
CA SER A 292 25.58 -19.51 19.10
C SER A 292 25.31 -20.96 18.71
N ILE A 293 24.05 -21.38 18.79
CA ILE A 293 23.64 -22.76 18.55
C ILE A 293 24.15 -23.30 17.20
N GLY A 294 24.06 -22.49 16.14
CA GLY A 294 24.50 -22.91 14.81
C GLY A 294 26.01 -23.09 14.69
N VAL A 295 26.82 -22.43 15.52
CA VAL A 295 28.27 -22.65 15.56
C VAL A 295 28.60 -23.91 16.35
N VAL A 296 28.03 -24.07 17.54
CA VAL A 296 28.27 -25.22 18.43
C VAL A 296 27.89 -26.53 17.75
N PHE A 297 26.75 -26.56 17.06
CA PHE A 297 26.25 -27.75 16.36
C PHE A 297 26.63 -27.81 14.87
N GLY A 298 27.45 -26.88 14.38
CA GLY A 298 28.02 -26.94 13.03
C GLY A 298 27.01 -26.83 11.88
N PHE A 299 26.05 -25.91 11.97
CA PHE A 299 25.06 -25.69 10.92
C PHE A 299 25.73 -25.20 9.62
N ASN A 300 25.26 -25.74 8.50
CA ASN A 300 25.73 -25.36 7.17
C ASN A 300 24.58 -24.84 6.29
N PRO A 301 24.65 -23.59 5.79
CA PRO A 301 25.65 -22.58 6.11
C PRO A 301 25.51 -22.08 7.56
N PRO A 302 26.56 -21.44 8.11
CA PRO A 302 26.52 -20.86 9.44
C PRO A 302 25.42 -19.79 9.57
N LEU A 303 24.87 -19.65 10.78
CA LEU A 303 23.93 -18.58 11.11
C LEU A 303 24.62 -17.20 11.00
N LYS A 304 23.86 -16.18 10.61
CA LYS A 304 24.32 -14.79 10.50
C LYS A 304 23.24 -13.82 10.96
N MET A 305 23.61 -12.55 11.11
CA MET A 305 22.65 -11.49 11.44
C MET A 305 21.54 -11.45 10.37
N GLY A 306 20.29 -11.31 10.82
CA GLY A 306 19.09 -11.35 9.98
C GLY A 306 18.54 -12.76 9.75
N THR A 307 19.22 -13.83 10.18
CA THR A 307 18.65 -15.17 10.14
C THR A 307 17.39 -15.24 10.99
N GLN A 308 16.28 -15.69 10.40
CA GLN A 308 15.10 -16.06 11.17
C GLN A 308 15.26 -17.50 11.64
N VAL A 309 15.18 -17.70 12.95
CA VAL A 309 15.19 -19.00 13.60
C VAL A 309 13.79 -19.34 14.06
N VAL A 310 13.36 -20.57 13.81
CA VAL A 310 12.12 -21.17 14.30
C VAL A 310 12.49 -22.36 15.20
N PHE A 311 11.95 -22.35 16.41
CA PHE A 311 12.33 -23.29 17.44
C PHE A 311 11.14 -23.68 18.31
N ASP A 312 11.21 -24.86 18.91
CA ASP A 312 10.26 -25.33 19.90
C ASP A 312 10.51 -24.60 21.24
N ALA A 313 9.64 -23.61 21.52
CA ALA A 313 9.77 -22.78 22.71
C ALA A 313 9.47 -23.53 24.02
N ALA A 314 8.81 -24.69 23.95
CA ALA A 314 8.57 -25.52 25.11
C ALA A 314 9.84 -26.21 25.60
N ARG A 315 10.85 -26.36 24.73
CA ARG A 315 12.13 -27.04 25.04
C ARG A 315 13.26 -26.07 25.34
N PHE A 316 13.36 -24.97 24.60
CA PHE A 316 14.38 -23.94 24.84
C PHE A 316 13.96 -22.60 24.25
N THR A 317 14.65 -21.54 24.66
CA THR A 317 14.53 -20.21 24.03
C THR A 317 15.80 -19.88 23.26
N VAL A 318 15.65 -19.35 22.04
CA VAL A 318 16.76 -18.78 21.27
C VAL A 318 16.76 -17.27 21.44
N GLY A 319 17.86 -16.73 21.93
CA GLY A 319 18.09 -15.29 22.04
C GLY A 319 18.41 -14.65 20.69
N SER A 320 18.35 -13.32 20.63
CA SER A 320 18.66 -12.55 19.43
C SER A 320 20.15 -12.63 18.99
N ASP A 321 21.02 -13.19 19.82
CA ASP A 321 22.43 -13.48 19.54
C ASP A 321 22.67 -14.92 19.07
N GLY A 322 21.59 -15.70 18.92
CA GLY A 322 21.60 -17.11 18.53
C GLY A 322 21.98 -18.06 19.67
N LYS A 323 22.18 -17.58 20.90
CA LYS A 323 22.41 -18.45 22.07
C LYS A 323 21.09 -19.05 22.55
N THR A 324 21.17 -20.25 23.14
CA THR A 324 20.01 -20.87 23.78
C THR A 324 20.06 -20.73 25.30
N THR A 325 18.89 -20.72 25.92
CA THR A 325 18.74 -20.81 27.38
C THR A 325 17.68 -21.86 27.74
N GLY A 326 17.95 -22.67 28.76
CA GLY A 326 17.06 -23.72 29.27
C GLY A 326 17.75 -25.08 29.45
N ASP A 327 17.23 -25.92 30.36
CA ASP A 327 17.66 -27.32 30.47
C ASP A 327 17.09 -28.11 29.30
N TYR A 328 17.96 -28.57 28.40
CA TYR A 328 17.57 -29.26 27.18
C TYR A 328 17.62 -30.78 27.40
N SER A 329 16.54 -31.50 27.07
CA SER A 329 16.61 -32.95 26.83
C SER A 329 15.73 -33.41 25.64
N GLY A 330 16.24 -34.31 24.81
CA GLY A 330 15.49 -35.02 23.76
C GLY A 330 15.87 -34.65 22.31
N LEU A 331 15.01 -35.01 21.35
CA LEU A 331 15.13 -34.57 19.95
C LEU A 331 14.42 -33.24 19.78
N THR A 332 15.04 -32.20 19.21
CA THR A 332 14.30 -30.97 18.87
C THR A 332 14.48 -30.61 17.41
N LEU A 333 13.38 -30.23 16.77
CA LEU A 333 13.40 -29.67 15.43
C LEU A 333 13.79 -28.18 15.49
N PHE A 334 14.78 -27.82 14.68
CA PHE A 334 15.21 -26.46 14.46
C PHE A 334 15.07 -26.14 12.98
N ARG A 335 14.42 -25.02 12.66
CA ARG A 335 14.40 -24.50 11.29
C ARG A 335 14.96 -23.10 11.26
N PHE A 336 15.63 -22.74 10.18
CA PHE A 336 16.01 -21.37 9.95
C PHE A 336 15.89 -20.95 8.50
N ARG A 337 15.75 -19.64 8.30
CA ARG A 337 15.75 -18.98 7.01
C ARG A 337 17.01 -18.16 6.86
N ASP A 338 17.80 -18.43 5.83
CA ASP A 338 18.93 -17.57 5.50
C ASP A 338 18.45 -16.16 5.11
N PRO A 339 19.10 -15.09 5.59
CA PRO A 339 18.78 -13.75 5.14
C PRO A 339 19.32 -13.46 3.73
N ASP A 340 20.27 -14.21 3.18
CA ASP A 340 20.82 -13.91 1.85
C ASP A 340 20.06 -14.66 0.76
N ASP A 341 19.91 -15.99 0.89
CA ASP A 341 19.23 -16.82 -0.12
C ASP A 341 17.74 -17.06 0.16
N LYS A 342 17.25 -16.64 1.34
CA LYS A 342 15.86 -16.79 1.78
C LYS A 342 15.40 -18.25 1.87
N LYS A 343 16.33 -19.21 1.87
CA LYS A 343 16.01 -20.62 1.90
C LYS A 343 15.81 -21.14 3.32
N ALA A 344 14.86 -22.04 3.39
CA ALA A 344 14.61 -22.95 4.48
C ALA A 344 15.77 -23.88 4.76
N ARG A 345 16.08 -24.08 6.04
CA ARG A 345 16.96 -25.17 6.47
C ARG A 345 16.43 -25.83 7.72
N SER A 346 16.37 -27.17 7.73
CA SER A 346 15.85 -27.97 8.83
C SER A 346 16.94 -28.84 9.44
N PHE A 347 17.02 -28.83 10.77
CA PHE A 347 17.97 -29.60 11.55
C PHE A 347 17.23 -30.29 12.69
N ILE A 348 17.54 -31.56 12.92
CA ILE A 348 17.11 -32.27 14.13
C ILE A 348 18.31 -32.31 15.05
N LEU A 349 18.16 -31.72 16.23
CA LEU A 349 19.16 -31.73 17.28
C LEU A 349 18.79 -32.82 18.30
N ASP A 350 19.63 -33.84 18.40
CA ASP A 350 19.56 -34.81 19.49
C ASP A 350 20.57 -34.41 20.57
N THR A 351 20.09 -34.02 21.75
CA THR A 351 20.96 -33.72 22.88
C THR A 351 20.90 -34.78 23.98
N SER A 352 20.20 -35.90 23.74
CA SER A 352 20.34 -37.06 24.62
C SER A 352 21.76 -37.63 24.56
N ILE A 353 22.47 -37.27 23.49
CA ILE A 353 23.90 -37.38 23.31
C ILE A 353 24.48 -36.06 23.84
N GLY A 354 25.09 -36.08 25.03
CA GLY A 354 25.81 -34.91 25.55
C GLY A 354 26.86 -34.39 24.56
N PRO A 355 27.34 -33.15 24.73
CA PRO A 355 28.37 -32.58 23.86
C PRO A 355 29.64 -33.45 23.77
#